data_AF-A0A352CSA1-F1
#
_entry.id   AF-A0A352CSA1-F1
#
_cell.length_a   1.000
_cell.length_b   1.000
_cell.length_c   1.000
_cell.angle_alpha   90.00
_cell.angle_beta   90.00
_cell.angle_gamma   90.00
#
_symmetry.space_group_name_H-M   'P 1'
#
loop_
_entity.id
_entity.type
_entity.pdbx_description
1 polymer ?
#
loop_
_entity_poly.entity_id
_entity_poly.type
_entity_poly.pdbx_seq_one_letter_code
_entity_poly.pdbx_strand_id
1 'polypeptide(L)' 'MSQLSYLDQLEAEAIYIIREVAAECEKPVMLYSVGKDSTVMLHLA' A
#
# COMPACT_ATOMS: atom_id res chain seq x y z
N MET A 1 -18.96 -8.43 -14.70
CA MET A 1 -17.87 -7.89 -13.87
C MET A 1 -16.62 -8.64 -14.27
N SER A 2 -15.60 -7.97 -14.80
CA SER A 2 -14.31 -8.61 -15.06
C SER A 2 -13.70 -9.04 -13.72
N GLN A 3 -13.15 -10.26 -13.65
CA GLN A 3 -12.35 -10.64 -12.48
C GLN A 3 -11.15 -9.69 -12.37
N LEU A 4 -10.87 -9.26 -11.15
CA LEU A 4 -9.66 -8.51 -10.83
C LEU A 4 -8.44 -9.35 -11.18
N SER A 5 -7.44 -8.74 -11.82
CA SER A 5 -6.17 -9.41 -12.02
C SER A 5 -5.50 -9.68 -10.67
N TYR A 6 -4.49 -10.56 -10.68
CA TYR A 6 -3.71 -10.84 -9.48
C TYR A 6 -3.07 -9.56 -8.89
N LEU A 7 -2.57 -8.66 -9.73
CA LEU A 7 -1.97 -7.40 -9.28
C LEU A 7 -3.03 -6.45 -8.73
N ASP A 8 -4.22 -6.38 -9.32
CA ASP A 8 -5.31 -5.53 -8.79
C ASP A 8 -5.75 -6.00 -7.40
N GLN A 9 -5.75 -7.31 -7.15
CA GLN A 9 -6.06 -7.87 -5.84
C GLN A 9 -5.00 -7.48 -4.80
N LEU A 10 -3.72 -7.61 -5.15
CA LEU A 10 -2.61 -7.21 -4.26
C LEU A 10 -2.58 -5.70 -4.00
N GLU A 11 -2.85 -4.89 -5.01
CA GLU A 11 -2.92 -3.43 -4.87
C GLU A 11 -4.05 -3.05 -3.91
N ALA A 12 -5.24 -3.63 -4.07
CA ALA A 12 -6.37 -3.38 -3.19
C ALA A 12 -6.08 -3.78 -1.73
N GLU A 13 -5.44 -4.93 -1.50
CA GLU A 13 -5.06 -5.40 -0.17
C GLU A 13 -3.99 -4.51 0.48
N ALA A 14 -2.97 -4.09 -0.28
CA ALA A 14 -1.93 -3.21 0.22
C ALA A 14 -2.48 -1.82 0.60
N ILE A 15 -3.33 -1.23 -0.26
CA ILE A 15 -3.99 0.06 0.03
C ILE A 15 -4.89 -0.05 1.26
N TYR A 16 -5.62 -1.16 1.41
CA TYR A 16 -6.44 -1.41 2.60
C TYR A 16 -5.58 -1.34 3.86
N ILE A 17 -4.45 -2.05 3.91
CA ILE A 17 -3.54 -2.07 5.07
C ILE A 17 -2.98 -0.67 5.36
N ILE A 18 -2.55 0.06 4.32
CA ILE A 18 -2.01 1.43 4.49
C ILE A 18 -3.08 2.36 5.08
N ARG A 19 -4.34 2.24 4.66
CA ARG A 19 -5.46 3.03 5.18
C ARG A 19 -5.79 2.72 6.62
N GLU A 20 -5.78 1.45 7.02
CA GLU A 20 -6.00 1.06 8.42
C GLU A 20 -4.91 1.65 9.32
N VAL A 21 -3.64 1.58 8.91
CA VAL A 21 -2.53 2.21 9.65
C VAL A 21 -2.71 3.73 9.73
N ALA A 22 -3.14 4.38 8.65
CA ALA A 22 -3.42 5.81 8.64
C ALA A 22 -4.61 6.20 9.54
N ALA A 23 -5.58 5.31 9.72
CA ALA A 23 -6.75 5.52 10.57
C ALA A 23 -6.46 5.27 12.06
N GLU A 24 -5.64 4.27 12.38
CA GLU A 24 -5.39 3.83 13.76
C GLU A 24 -4.18 4.49 14.42
N CYS A 25 -3.18 4.94 13.66
CA CYS A 25 -1.96 5.54 14.19
C CYS A 25 -2.01 7.07 14.17
N GLU A 26 -1.61 7.74 15.26
CA GLU A 26 -1.58 9.21 15.32
C GLU A 26 -0.50 9.84 14.43
N LYS A 27 0.64 9.15 14.25
CA LYS A 27 1.82 9.67 13.51
C LYS A 27 2.47 8.56 12.66
N PRO A 28 1.76 8.01 11.66
CA PRO A 28 2.32 6.99 10.80
C PRO A 28 3.47 7.57 9.96
N VAL A 29 4.48 6.74 9.69
CA VAL A 29 5.61 7.08 8.82
C VAL A 29 5.87 5.93 7.85
N MET A 30 6.31 6.26 6.65
CA MET A 30 6.82 5.28 5.70
C MET A 30 8.34 5.30 5.69
N LEU A 31 8.95 4.15 5.94
CA LEU A 31 10.41 3.99 5.83
C LEU A 31 10.80 3.84 4.35
N TYR A 32 11.29 4.92 3.76
CA TYR A 32 11.70 4.94 2.36
C TYR A 32 13.21 4.71 2.21
N SER A 33 13.59 3.61 1.55
CA SER A 33 14.99 3.20 1.37
C SER A 33 15.54 3.47 -0.04
N VAL A 34 14.74 4.09 -0.92
CA VAL A 34 15.08 4.29 -2.34
C VAL A 34 15.25 2.96 -3.12
N GLY A 35 14.82 1.84 -2.54
CA GLY A 35 14.79 0.53 -3.20
C GLY A 35 13.45 0.27 -3.90
N LYS A 36 13.44 -0.69 -4.84
CA LYS A 36 12.25 -1.04 -5.64
C LYS A 36 10.98 -1.28 -4.80
N ASP A 37 11.11 -1.95 -3.65
CA ASP A 37 9.96 -2.30 -2.81
C ASP A 37 9.40 -1.06 -2.12
N SER A 38 10.27 -0.22 -1.56
CA SER A 38 9.87 1.05 -0.96
C SER A 38 9.31 2.04 -1.99
N THR A 39 9.74 1.97 -3.25
CA THR A 39 9.17 2.76 -4.35
C THR A 39 7.75 2.28 -4.71
N VAL A 40 7.52 0.96 -4.74
CA VAL A 40 6.16 0.42 -4.94
C VAL A 40 5.26 0.80 -3.76
N MET A 41 5.73 0.67 -2.52
CA MET A 41 4.96 1.12 -1.35
C MET A 41 4.62 2.61 -1.42
N LEU A 42 5.56 3.47 -1.83
CA LEU A 42 5.33 4.90 -2.02
C LEU A 42 4.30 5.18 -3.12
N HIS A 43 4.25 4.37 -4.17
CA HIS A 43 3.24 4.49 -5.22
C HIS A 43 1.83 4.10 -4.74
N LEU A 44 1.75 3.13 -3.82
CA LEU A 44 0.50 2.63 -3.25
C LEU A 44 -0.09 3.51 -2.13
N ALA A 45 0.75 4.36 -1.50
CA ALA A 45 0.40 5.12 -0.29
C ALA A 45 -0.26 6.47 -0.55
#